data_AF-A0A377BV22-F1
#
_entry.id   AF-A0A377BV22-F1
#
_cell.length_a   1.000
_cell.length_b   1.000
_cell.length_c   1.000
_cell.angle_alpha   90.00
_cell.angle_beta   90.00
_cell.angle_gamma   90.00
#
_symmetry.space_group_name_H-M   'P 1'
#
loop_
_entity.id
_entity.type
_entity.pdbx_description
1 polymer ?
#
loop_
_entity_poly.entity_id
_entity_poly.type
_entity_poly.pdbx_seq_one_letter_code
_entity_poly.pdbx_strand_id
1 'polypeptide(L)'
;MWPDRTINLALAIHGQVDPVTGVSQTMPQAPWTTPVEVKYLLEEKLGIRVMVDNDCVMLALAEKWQNNSQERDFCVINVDYGIGSSFVINEQIYRGSLYGSGQIGHTIVNPDGVVCDCGRYGCLETVASLSALKKQARVWLKSQPVSTQLDPEKLTTAQLIAAWQSGEPWITSWVDRSANAIGLSLYNFLNILNINQIWLYGRSCAFGENWLNTIIRQTGFNPVRPRRRTERESDANWLRAIKPRTTGAGNWLFGMLRRSYDRFDAR
;
A
#
# COMPACT_ATOMS: atom_id res chain seq x y z
N MET A 1 -12.23 -12.28 -31.67
CA MET A 1 -11.30 -11.48 -32.49
C MET A 1 -10.26 -10.90 -31.56
N TRP A 2 -8.99 -11.26 -31.77
CA TRP A 2 -7.89 -10.51 -31.19
C TRP A 2 -7.84 -9.14 -31.87
N PRO A 3 -7.45 -8.06 -31.17
CA PRO A 3 -7.36 -6.74 -31.81
C PRO A 3 -6.34 -6.77 -32.95
N ASP A 4 -6.64 -6.07 -34.06
CA ASP A 4 -5.72 -5.86 -35.21
C ASP A 4 -4.50 -4.96 -34.86
N ARG A 5 -4.25 -4.73 -33.58
CA ARG A 5 -3.18 -3.89 -33.05
C ARG A 5 -2.46 -4.63 -31.94
N THR A 6 -1.13 -4.64 -32.03
CA THR A 6 -0.27 -5.15 -30.96
C THR A 6 -0.34 -4.22 -29.74
N ILE A 7 -0.66 -4.78 -28.58
CA ILE A 7 -0.69 -4.08 -27.29
C ILE A 7 0.44 -4.63 -26.44
N ASN A 8 1.29 -3.76 -25.89
CA ASN A 8 2.35 -4.15 -24.96
C ASN A 8 1.79 -4.35 -23.55
N LEU A 9 2.48 -5.14 -22.74
CA LEU A 9 2.06 -5.46 -21.37
C LEU A 9 2.92 -4.71 -20.36
N ALA A 10 2.27 -4.08 -19.38
CA ALA A 10 2.90 -3.61 -18.15
C ALA A 10 2.31 -4.39 -16.96
N LEU A 11 3.16 -5.01 -16.16
CA LEU A 11 2.77 -5.89 -15.07
C LEU A 11 3.30 -5.36 -13.73
N ALA A 12 2.39 -5.19 -12.78
CA ALA A 12 2.70 -4.90 -11.39
C ALA A 12 2.88 -6.22 -10.61
N ILE A 13 3.97 -6.36 -9.87
CA ILE A 13 4.23 -7.53 -9.02
C ILE A 13 4.56 -7.07 -7.59
N HIS A 14 4.10 -7.82 -6.60
CA HIS A 14 4.43 -7.55 -5.21
C HIS A 14 5.88 -7.95 -4.89
N GLY A 15 6.52 -7.21 -4.00
CA GLY A 15 7.89 -7.47 -3.55
C GLY A 15 8.95 -6.79 -4.41
N GLN A 16 10.19 -7.27 -4.34
CA GLN A 16 11.32 -6.63 -5.01
C GLN A 16 11.40 -7.06 -6.47
N VAL A 17 11.48 -6.07 -7.37
CA VAL A 17 11.58 -6.27 -8.81
C VAL A 17 12.78 -5.49 -9.32
N ASP A 18 13.57 -6.11 -10.19
CA ASP A 18 14.50 -5.38 -11.05
C ASP A 18 13.74 -4.93 -12.31
N PRO A 19 13.48 -3.62 -12.49
CA PRO A 19 12.67 -3.13 -13.60
C PRO A 19 13.39 -3.18 -14.96
N VAL A 20 14.72 -3.38 -14.98
CA VAL A 20 15.52 -3.47 -16.22
C VAL A 20 15.40 -4.88 -16.79
N THR A 21 15.72 -5.87 -15.97
CA THR A 21 15.66 -7.30 -16.35
C THR A 21 14.23 -7.84 -16.28
N GLY A 22 13.36 -7.23 -15.47
CA GLY A 22 11.99 -7.68 -15.21
C GLY A 22 11.92 -8.92 -14.32
N VAL A 23 12.96 -9.15 -13.51
CA VAL A 23 13.05 -10.25 -12.56
C VAL A 23 12.28 -9.91 -11.29
N SER A 24 11.37 -10.79 -10.89
CA SER A 24 10.81 -10.81 -9.54
C SER A 24 11.83 -11.48 -8.62
N GLN A 25 12.52 -10.69 -7.78
CA GLN A 25 13.58 -11.17 -6.90
C GLN A 25 13.00 -11.89 -5.69
N THR A 26 12.06 -11.24 -5.00
CA THR A 26 11.38 -11.76 -3.82
C THR A 26 9.91 -11.41 -3.87
N MET A 27 9.04 -12.39 -3.63
CA MET A 27 7.59 -12.18 -3.53
C MET A 27 7.03 -13.12 -2.46
N PRO A 28 6.87 -12.67 -1.19
CA PRO A 28 6.46 -13.54 -0.08
C PRO A 28 5.11 -14.25 -0.28
N GLN A 29 4.26 -13.70 -1.14
CA GLN A 29 2.94 -14.23 -1.47
C GLN A 29 2.97 -15.31 -2.57
N ALA A 30 4.08 -15.44 -3.28
CA ALA A 30 4.17 -16.31 -4.43
C ALA A 30 4.56 -17.75 -4.04
N PRO A 31 4.18 -18.75 -4.85
CA PRO A 31 4.59 -20.13 -4.61
C PRO A 31 6.07 -20.38 -4.94
N TRP A 32 6.75 -19.45 -5.63
CA TRP A 32 8.16 -19.58 -5.97
C TRP A 32 9.05 -19.01 -4.86
N THR A 33 10.19 -19.67 -4.63
CA THR A 33 11.16 -19.31 -3.59
C THR A 33 12.46 -18.75 -4.17
N THR A 34 12.63 -18.78 -5.49
CA THR A 34 13.79 -18.26 -6.21
C THR A 34 13.39 -17.11 -7.13
N PRO A 35 14.33 -16.24 -7.53
CA PRO A 35 14.06 -15.22 -8.52
C PRO A 35 13.46 -15.79 -9.82
N VAL A 36 12.49 -15.08 -10.40
CA VAL A 36 11.78 -15.48 -11.63
C VAL A 36 11.90 -14.39 -12.67
N GLU A 37 12.34 -14.74 -13.88
CA GLU A 37 12.49 -13.85 -15.03
C GLU A 37 11.13 -13.58 -15.72
N VAL A 38 10.21 -12.95 -15.00
CA VAL A 38 8.81 -12.80 -15.43
C VAL A 38 8.69 -12.10 -16.78
N LYS A 39 9.49 -11.05 -17.01
CA LYS A 39 9.52 -10.35 -18.29
C LYS A 39 9.87 -11.31 -19.43
N TYR A 40 11.00 -11.99 -19.36
CA TYR A 40 11.46 -12.90 -20.42
C TYR A 40 10.41 -13.97 -20.74
N LEU A 41 9.90 -14.65 -19.70
CA LEU A 41 8.92 -15.72 -19.85
C LEU A 41 7.62 -15.23 -20.52
N LEU A 42 7.19 -14.00 -20.24
CA LEU A 42 6.01 -13.42 -20.86
C LEU A 42 6.29 -12.90 -22.28
N GLU A 43 7.45 -12.29 -22.54
CA GLU A 43 7.84 -11.84 -23.88
C GLU A 43 7.97 -13.03 -24.84
N GLU A 44 8.60 -14.12 -24.40
CA GLU A 44 8.73 -15.37 -25.18
C GLU A 44 7.35 -15.95 -25.53
N LYS A 45 6.44 -15.98 -24.55
CA LYS A 45 5.13 -16.61 -24.72
C LYS A 45 4.15 -15.75 -25.52
N LEU A 46 4.23 -14.43 -25.40
CA LEU A 46 3.24 -13.50 -25.96
C LEU A 46 3.72 -12.81 -27.24
N GLY A 47 5.03 -12.78 -27.52
CA GLY A 47 5.58 -12.09 -28.69
C GLY A 47 5.40 -10.56 -28.65
N ILE A 48 5.22 -9.98 -27.46
CA ILE A 48 5.04 -8.54 -27.23
C ILE A 48 6.06 -8.03 -26.23
N ARG A 49 6.27 -6.72 -26.17
CA ARG A 49 7.10 -6.12 -25.13
C ARG A 49 6.39 -6.20 -23.77
N VAL A 50 7.14 -6.59 -22.74
CA VAL A 50 6.68 -6.66 -21.36
C VAL A 50 7.53 -5.74 -20.48
N MET A 51 6.88 -4.95 -19.63
CA MET A 51 7.49 -4.19 -18.56
C MET A 51 6.99 -4.73 -17.24
N VAL A 52 7.88 -4.89 -16.27
CA VAL A 52 7.55 -5.41 -14.94
C VAL A 52 8.11 -4.44 -13.91
N ASP A 53 7.32 -4.06 -12.91
CA ASP A 53 7.77 -3.24 -11.80
C ASP A 53 7.00 -3.61 -10.53
N ASN A 54 7.44 -3.05 -9.41
CA ASN A 54 6.78 -3.19 -8.13
C ASN A 54 5.36 -2.56 -8.15
N ASP A 55 4.43 -3.16 -7.42
CA ASP A 55 3.05 -2.71 -7.29
C ASP A 55 2.90 -1.26 -6.78
N CYS A 56 3.67 -0.85 -5.78
CA CYS A 56 3.67 0.52 -5.26
C CYS A 56 4.24 1.52 -6.27
N VAL A 57 5.23 1.11 -7.07
CA VAL A 57 5.76 1.93 -8.17
C VAL A 57 4.70 2.16 -9.23
N MET A 58 3.94 1.13 -9.59
CA MET A 58 2.85 1.24 -10.57
C MET A 58 1.72 2.16 -10.06
N LEU A 59 1.37 2.08 -8.77
CA LEU A 59 0.44 3.03 -8.16
C LEU A 59 0.97 4.47 -8.23
N ALA A 60 2.25 4.69 -7.90
CA ALA A 60 2.87 6.02 -7.97
C ALA A 60 2.92 6.59 -9.39
N LEU A 61 3.26 5.78 -10.40
CA LEU A 61 3.23 6.21 -11.80
C LEU A 61 1.84 6.64 -12.24
N ALA A 62 0.83 5.91 -11.79
CA ALA A 62 -0.55 6.19 -12.15
C ALA A 62 -1.12 7.40 -11.38
N GLU A 63 -0.70 7.65 -10.14
CA GLU A 63 -0.94 8.92 -9.45
C GLU A 63 -0.27 10.09 -10.17
N LYS A 64 0.99 9.93 -10.61
CA LYS A 64 1.72 10.92 -11.39
C LYS A 64 0.99 11.26 -12.70
N TRP A 65 0.41 10.25 -13.37
CA TRP A 65 -0.33 10.46 -14.62
C TRP A 65 -1.67 11.16 -14.39
N GLN A 66 -2.40 10.78 -13.35
CA GLN A 66 -3.76 11.28 -13.12
C GLN A 66 -3.77 12.67 -12.49
N ASN A 67 -2.85 12.93 -11.55
CA ASN A 67 -2.78 14.17 -10.82
C ASN A 67 -1.71 15.07 -11.45
N ASN A 68 -2.17 16.12 -12.11
CA ASN A 68 -1.31 17.17 -12.64
C ASN A 68 -0.94 18.19 -11.54
N SER A 69 -0.72 17.73 -10.30
CA SER A 69 -0.50 18.60 -9.14
C SER A 69 0.76 19.46 -9.33
N GLN A 70 0.74 20.69 -8.80
CA GLN A 70 1.92 21.55 -8.76
C GLN A 70 3.03 20.98 -7.85
N GLU A 71 2.64 20.21 -6.83
CA GLU A 71 3.58 19.47 -5.99
C GLU A 71 4.06 18.22 -6.74
N ARG A 72 5.37 18.22 -7.03
CA ARG A 72 6.07 17.19 -7.83
C ARG A 72 6.52 15.99 -7.00
N ASP A 73 6.68 16.19 -5.69
CA ASP A 73 7.23 15.20 -4.78
C ASP A 73 6.11 14.63 -3.90
N PHE A 74 5.90 13.32 -4.00
CA PHE A 74 4.86 12.63 -3.25
C PHE A 74 5.25 11.19 -2.93
N CYS A 75 4.56 10.61 -1.96
CA CYS A 75 4.69 9.22 -1.56
C CYS A 75 3.37 8.49 -1.81
N VAL A 76 3.44 7.28 -2.35
CA VAL A 76 2.33 6.33 -2.33
C VAL A 76 2.66 5.26 -1.31
N ILE A 77 1.69 4.90 -0.47
CA ILE A 77 1.82 3.84 0.52
C ILE A 77 0.66 2.88 0.34
N ASN A 78 0.96 1.60 0.12
CA ASN A 78 -0.03 0.54 0.03
C ASN A 78 -0.08 -0.23 1.37
N VAL A 79 -1.18 -0.10 2.11
CA VAL A 79 -1.42 -0.82 3.37
C VAL A 79 -2.41 -1.94 3.11
N ASP A 80 -1.90 -3.13 2.80
CA ASP A 80 -2.72 -4.28 2.43
C ASP A 80 -2.21 -5.57 3.10
N TYR A 81 -1.91 -6.63 2.34
CA TYR A 81 -1.34 -7.87 2.87
C TYR A 81 -0.05 -7.57 3.67
N GLY A 82 0.82 -6.79 3.04
CA GLY A 82 1.99 -6.17 3.65
C GLY A 82 1.91 -4.65 3.60
N ILE A 83 3.04 -3.98 3.84
CA ILE A 83 3.15 -2.52 3.73
C ILE A 83 4.34 -2.16 2.83
N GLY A 84 4.02 -1.58 1.68
CA GLY A 84 5.01 -1.05 0.73
C GLY A 84 4.75 0.43 0.44
N SER A 85 5.76 1.09 -0.12
CA SER A 85 5.64 2.45 -0.61
C SER A 85 6.43 2.67 -1.89
N SER A 86 6.17 3.80 -2.54
CA SER A 86 7.00 4.33 -3.62
C SER A 86 7.07 5.84 -3.49
N PHE A 87 8.26 6.38 -3.69
CA PHE A 87 8.53 7.81 -3.60
C PHE A 87 8.71 8.39 -5.00
N VAL A 88 8.08 9.53 -5.26
CA VAL A 88 8.35 10.38 -6.41
C VAL A 88 9.10 11.60 -5.90
N ILE A 89 10.31 11.82 -6.41
CA ILE A 89 11.19 12.92 -6.03
C ILE A 89 11.76 13.53 -7.31
N ASN A 90 11.66 14.85 -7.46
CA ASN A 90 12.00 15.58 -8.68
C ASN A 90 11.32 14.97 -9.92
N GLU A 91 10.03 14.62 -9.77
CA GLU A 91 9.21 13.97 -10.80
C GLU A 91 9.71 12.57 -11.23
N GLN A 92 10.67 11.97 -10.54
CA GLN A 92 11.18 10.65 -10.85
C GLN A 92 10.83 9.66 -9.74
N ILE A 93 10.54 8.42 -10.12
CA ILE A 93 10.38 7.34 -9.14
C ILE A 93 11.75 7.08 -8.51
N TYR A 94 11.85 7.27 -7.20
CA TYR A 94 13.06 7.01 -6.44
C TYR A 94 13.13 5.53 -6.05
N ARG A 95 13.96 4.77 -6.77
CA ARG A 95 14.13 3.31 -6.59
C ARG A 95 15.31 2.92 -5.69
N GLY A 96 16.24 3.85 -5.44
CA GLY A 96 17.54 3.52 -4.84
C GLY A 96 18.45 2.75 -5.81
N SER A 97 19.69 2.46 -5.40
CA SER A 97 20.70 1.82 -6.24
C SER A 97 20.39 0.36 -6.60
N LEU A 98 19.68 -0.36 -5.73
CA LEU A 98 19.32 -1.77 -5.90
C LEU A 98 17.82 -1.99 -6.14
N TYR A 99 17.11 -0.95 -6.55
CA TYR A 99 15.66 -0.97 -6.77
C TYR A 99 14.82 -1.38 -5.55
N GLY A 100 15.39 -1.28 -4.35
CA GLY A 100 14.78 -1.70 -3.08
C GLY A 100 14.23 -0.55 -2.23
N SER A 101 14.15 0.67 -2.74
CA SER A 101 13.49 1.79 -2.06
C SER A 101 12.00 1.48 -1.82
N GLY A 102 11.41 2.08 -0.78
CA GLY A 102 9.98 1.95 -0.51
C GLY A 102 9.59 0.77 0.39
N GLN A 103 10.56 0.07 0.98
CA GLN A 103 10.33 -1.03 1.93
C GLN A 103 9.96 -0.53 3.34
N ILE A 104 9.04 0.42 3.45
CA ILE A 104 8.69 1.08 4.72
C ILE A 104 8.03 0.13 5.72
N GLY A 105 7.41 -0.96 5.26
CA GLY A 105 6.87 -1.99 6.14
C GLY A 105 7.92 -2.64 7.04
N HIS A 106 9.19 -2.58 6.66
CA HIS A 106 10.30 -3.17 7.40
C HIS A 106 11.03 -2.19 8.33
N THR A 107 10.60 -0.93 8.44
CA THR A 107 11.13 -0.03 9.46
C THR A 107 10.69 -0.45 10.86
N ILE A 108 11.57 -0.27 11.84
CA ILE A 108 11.30 -0.68 13.22
C ILE A 108 10.45 0.40 13.90
N VAL A 109 9.24 0.02 14.33
CA VAL A 109 8.32 0.90 15.10
C VAL A 109 8.15 0.44 16.54
N ASN A 110 8.50 -0.81 16.84
CA ASN A 110 8.48 -1.34 18.19
C ASN A 110 9.70 -2.26 18.38
N PRO A 111 10.83 -1.78 18.94
CA PRO A 111 12.05 -2.58 19.12
C PRO A 111 11.83 -3.92 19.84
N ASP A 112 10.87 -3.96 20.77
CA ASP A 112 10.48 -5.16 21.53
C ASP A 112 9.31 -5.92 20.88
N GLY A 113 9.07 -5.67 19.59
CA GLY A 113 7.98 -6.24 18.82
C GLY A 113 8.23 -7.69 18.39
N VAL A 114 7.29 -8.23 17.63
CA VAL A 114 7.38 -9.60 17.12
C VAL A 114 8.33 -9.72 15.93
N VAL A 115 8.77 -10.94 15.64
CA VAL A 115 9.58 -11.25 14.46
C VAL A 115 8.79 -10.97 13.16
N CYS A 116 9.45 -10.31 12.22
CA CYS A 116 9.00 -10.10 10.85
C CYS A 116 9.65 -11.15 9.92
N ASP A 117 9.00 -11.43 8.79
CA ASP A 117 9.52 -12.37 7.79
C ASP A 117 10.85 -11.90 7.18
N CYS A 118 11.20 -10.61 7.30
CA CYS A 118 12.52 -10.10 6.93
C CYS A 118 13.65 -10.47 7.92
N GLY A 119 13.32 -11.13 9.04
CA GLY A 119 14.25 -11.57 10.08
C GLY A 119 14.53 -10.55 11.19
N ARG A 120 13.98 -9.33 11.10
CA ARG A 120 14.07 -8.30 12.15
C ARG A 120 12.86 -8.37 13.10
N TYR A 121 12.97 -7.71 14.24
CA TYR A 121 11.88 -7.55 15.20
C TYR A 121 11.26 -6.17 15.06
N GLY A 122 9.94 -6.09 15.23
CA GLY A 122 9.29 -4.79 15.41
C GLY A 122 8.98 -4.01 14.16
N CYS A 123 9.02 -4.65 12.99
CA CYS A 123 8.71 -4.00 11.73
C CYS A 123 7.28 -3.45 11.70
N LEU A 124 7.06 -2.29 11.08
CA LEU A 124 5.73 -1.67 10.89
C LEU A 124 4.69 -2.67 10.36
N GLU A 125 5.08 -3.51 9.41
CA GLU A 125 4.22 -4.55 8.82
C GLU A 125 3.67 -5.53 9.85
N THR A 126 4.43 -5.85 10.91
CA THR A 126 4.00 -6.77 11.97
C THR A 126 2.91 -6.20 12.87
N VAL A 127 2.68 -4.89 12.80
CA VAL A 127 1.69 -4.17 13.60
C VAL A 127 0.52 -3.69 12.75
N ALA A 128 0.80 -3.19 11.54
CA ALA A 128 -0.16 -2.39 10.79
C ALA A 128 -0.67 -3.00 9.48
N SER A 129 -0.14 -4.14 9.05
CA SER A 129 -0.65 -4.83 7.85
C SER A 129 -1.92 -5.63 8.13
N LEU A 130 -2.70 -5.93 7.09
CA LEU A 130 -3.86 -6.80 7.21
C LEU A 130 -3.47 -8.25 7.52
N SER A 131 -2.27 -8.70 7.13
CA SER A 131 -1.80 -10.02 7.53
C SER A 131 -1.54 -10.07 9.04
N ALA A 132 -0.94 -9.03 9.62
CA ALA A 132 -0.74 -8.90 11.06
C ALA A 132 -2.07 -8.85 11.84
N LEU A 133 -3.01 -8.00 11.42
CA LEU A 133 -4.32 -7.89 12.06
C LEU A 133 -5.11 -9.20 11.95
N LYS A 134 -5.08 -9.88 10.80
CA LYS A 134 -5.69 -11.22 10.65
C LYS A 134 -5.02 -12.22 11.58
N LYS A 135 -3.68 -12.25 11.66
CA LYS A 135 -2.96 -13.17 12.57
C LYS A 135 -3.41 -12.98 14.02
N GLN A 136 -3.52 -11.73 14.48
CA GLN A 136 -4.04 -11.41 15.82
C GLN A 136 -5.49 -11.88 16.01
N ALA A 137 -6.35 -11.62 15.02
CA ALA A 137 -7.75 -12.05 15.05
C ALA A 137 -7.90 -13.57 15.11
N ARG A 138 -7.10 -14.32 14.34
CA ARG A 138 -7.10 -15.79 14.39
C ARG A 138 -6.75 -16.32 15.77
N VAL A 139 -5.71 -15.76 16.40
CA VAL A 139 -5.29 -16.16 17.75
C VAL A 139 -6.39 -15.86 18.76
N TRP A 140 -7.01 -14.67 18.68
CA TRP A 140 -8.09 -14.28 19.57
C TRP A 140 -9.36 -15.13 19.38
N LEU A 141 -9.78 -15.40 18.14
CA LEU A 141 -10.96 -16.24 17.87
C LEU A 141 -10.77 -17.66 18.41
N LYS A 142 -9.56 -18.23 18.33
CA LYS A 142 -9.24 -19.55 18.90
C LYS A 142 -9.31 -19.58 20.43
N SER A 143 -9.18 -18.45 21.11
CA SER A 143 -9.30 -18.37 22.57
C SER A 143 -10.73 -18.08 23.04
N GLN A 144 -11.66 -17.78 22.13
CA GLN A 144 -13.06 -17.58 22.47
C GLN A 144 -13.81 -18.91 22.62
N PRO A 145 -14.91 -18.94 23.40
CA PRO A 145 -15.85 -20.06 23.38
C PRO A 145 -16.34 -20.32 21.95
N VAL A 146 -16.66 -21.59 21.65
CA VAL A 146 -16.97 -22.16 20.31
C VAL A 146 -18.07 -21.42 19.51
N SER A 147 -18.77 -20.44 20.09
CA SER A 147 -19.91 -19.75 19.47
C SER A 147 -19.59 -18.55 18.59
N THR A 148 -18.33 -18.31 18.20
CA THR A 148 -18.04 -17.23 17.24
C THR A 148 -18.49 -17.63 15.84
N GLN A 149 -19.29 -16.79 15.17
CA GLN A 149 -19.73 -17.02 13.78
C GLN A 149 -18.57 -17.02 12.76
N LEU A 150 -17.37 -16.58 13.18
CA LEU A 150 -16.17 -16.51 12.37
C LEU A 150 -15.30 -17.75 12.59
N ASP A 151 -15.00 -18.47 11.50
CA ASP A 151 -14.00 -19.52 11.47
C ASP A 151 -12.59 -18.89 11.50
N PRO A 152 -11.75 -19.15 12.52
CA PRO A 152 -10.40 -18.61 12.61
C PRO A 152 -9.54 -18.95 11.38
N GLU A 153 -9.64 -20.16 10.83
CA GLU A 153 -8.76 -20.59 9.74
C GLU A 153 -9.13 -19.93 8.41
N LYS A 154 -10.43 -19.64 8.22
CA LYS A 154 -10.98 -19.06 6.99
C LYS A 154 -11.22 -17.56 7.07
N LEU A 155 -10.76 -16.90 8.14
CA LEU A 155 -10.96 -15.46 8.33
C LEU A 155 -10.43 -14.66 7.14
N THR A 156 -11.33 -13.96 6.47
CA THR A 156 -11.04 -13.09 5.33
C THR A 156 -10.81 -11.64 5.77
N THR A 157 -10.11 -10.88 4.93
CA THR A 157 -9.97 -9.42 5.12
C THR A 157 -11.33 -8.71 5.17
N ALA A 158 -12.30 -9.16 4.37
CA ALA A 158 -13.65 -8.56 4.36
C ALA A 158 -14.37 -8.76 5.70
N GLN A 159 -14.29 -9.97 6.29
CA GLN A 159 -14.84 -10.24 7.62
C GLN A 159 -14.14 -9.44 8.71
N LEU A 160 -12.81 -9.28 8.62
CA LEU A 160 -12.05 -8.43 9.54
C LEU A 160 -12.52 -6.97 9.48
N ILE A 161 -12.66 -6.41 8.28
CA ILE A 161 -13.16 -5.03 8.10
C ILE A 161 -14.61 -4.91 8.59
N ALA A 162 -15.45 -5.91 8.32
CA ALA A 162 -16.84 -5.93 8.77
C ALA A 162 -16.94 -5.92 10.31
N ALA A 163 -16.09 -6.68 11.01
CA ALA A 163 -16.02 -6.67 12.47
C ALA A 163 -15.61 -5.29 13.03
N TRP A 164 -14.70 -4.58 12.36
CA TRP A 164 -14.38 -3.19 12.74
C TRP A 164 -15.58 -2.26 12.50
N GLN A 165 -16.23 -2.38 11.35
CA GLN A 165 -17.39 -1.55 11.00
C GLN A 165 -18.60 -1.78 11.93
N SER A 166 -18.75 -3.00 12.48
CA SER A 166 -19.75 -3.30 13.50
C SER A 166 -19.34 -2.87 14.92
N GLY A 167 -18.14 -2.30 15.10
CA GLY A 167 -17.68 -1.78 16.39
C GLY A 167 -17.25 -2.85 17.39
N GLU A 168 -16.78 -4.01 16.91
CA GLU A 168 -16.32 -5.08 17.81
C GLU A 168 -15.14 -4.59 18.70
N PRO A 169 -15.20 -4.75 20.03
CA PRO A 169 -14.18 -4.18 20.92
C PRO A 169 -12.77 -4.76 20.68
N TRP A 170 -12.68 -6.05 20.33
CA TRP A 170 -11.41 -6.76 20.19
C TRP A 170 -10.56 -6.23 19.02
N ILE A 171 -11.18 -5.88 17.89
CA ILE A 171 -10.47 -5.35 16.73
C ILE A 171 -10.16 -3.86 16.87
N THR A 172 -10.97 -3.15 17.66
CA THR A 172 -10.93 -1.69 17.72
C THR A 172 -9.55 -1.20 18.16
N SER A 173 -9.06 -1.74 19.28
CA SER A 173 -7.74 -1.39 19.81
C SER A 173 -6.57 -1.72 18.87
N TRP A 174 -6.70 -2.74 18.03
CA TRP A 174 -5.64 -3.16 17.11
C TRP A 174 -5.60 -2.27 15.87
N VAL A 175 -6.75 -1.89 15.33
CA VAL A 175 -6.85 -0.94 14.22
C VAL A 175 -6.34 0.44 14.67
N ASP A 176 -6.66 0.88 15.89
CA ASP A 176 -6.11 2.11 16.44
C ASP A 176 -4.58 2.03 16.60
N ARG A 177 -4.05 0.91 17.11
CA ARG A 177 -2.60 0.69 17.19
C ARG A 177 -1.95 0.71 15.81
N SER A 178 -2.59 0.11 14.81
CA SER A 178 -2.11 0.13 13.42
C SER A 178 -2.01 1.56 12.87
N ALA A 179 -3.06 2.36 13.07
CA ALA A 179 -3.10 3.75 12.63
C ALA A 179 -2.04 4.59 13.32
N ASN A 180 -1.84 4.38 14.63
CA ASN A 180 -0.81 5.07 15.38
C ASN A 180 0.61 4.73 14.88
N ALA A 181 0.89 3.45 14.63
CA ALA A 181 2.18 3.01 14.10
C ALA A 181 2.47 3.56 12.71
N ILE A 182 1.44 3.62 11.84
CA ILE A 182 1.55 4.25 10.52
C ILE A 182 1.85 5.73 10.69
N GLY A 183 1.07 6.48 11.48
CA GLY A 183 1.28 7.92 11.67
C GLY A 183 2.66 8.28 12.24
N LEU A 184 3.17 7.51 13.20
CA LEU A 184 4.54 7.66 13.70
C LEU A 184 5.58 7.46 12.59
N SER A 185 5.39 6.43 11.75
CA SER A 185 6.28 6.16 10.63
C SER A 185 6.23 7.29 9.59
N LEU A 186 5.03 7.78 9.28
CA LEU A 186 4.83 8.92 8.39
C LEU A 186 5.54 10.17 8.89
N TYR A 187 5.41 10.51 10.19
CA TYR A 187 6.13 11.63 10.79
C TYR A 187 7.64 11.54 10.55
N ASN A 188 8.24 10.36 10.76
CA ASN A 188 9.67 10.16 10.49
C ASN A 188 10.00 10.37 9.00
N PHE A 189 9.19 9.84 8.09
CA PHE A 189 9.43 10.01 6.65
C PHE A 189 9.23 11.46 6.19
N LEU A 190 8.25 12.18 6.73
CA LEU A 190 8.07 13.61 6.50
C LEU A 190 9.34 14.39 6.86
N ASN A 191 9.92 14.11 8.03
CA ASN A 191 11.12 14.81 8.49
C ASN A 191 12.37 14.46 7.66
N ILE A 192 12.48 13.20 7.19
CA ILE A 192 13.66 12.74 6.43
C ILE A 192 13.61 13.19 4.97
N LEU A 193 12.45 13.06 4.33
CA LEU A 193 12.30 13.25 2.88
C LEU A 193 11.67 14.59 2.51
N ASN A 194 11.06 15.30 3.48
CA ASN A 194 10.30 16.53 3.24
C ASN A 194 9.18 16.37 2.18
N ILE A 195 8.61 15.17 2.07
CA ILE A 195 7.53 14.87 1.14
C ILE A 195 6.19 15.14 1.83
N ASN A 196 5.51 16.22 1.45
CA ASN A 196 4.25 16.59 2.10
C ASN A 196 3.01 15.98 1.46
N GLN A 197 3.10 15.36 0.28
CA GLN A 197 1.95 14.73 -0.36
C GLN A 197 2.03 13.20 -0.21
N ILE A 198 1.05 12.59 0.45
CA ILE A 198 0.98 11.14 0.69
C ILE A 198 -0.37 10.58 0.25
N TRP A 199 -0.33 9.53 -0.56
CA TRP A 199 -1.49 8.78 -1.01
C TRP A 199 -1.49 7.41 -0.34
N LEU A 200 -2.52 7.15 0.45
CA LEU A 200 -2.75 5.85 1.07
C LEU A 200 -3.64 4.99 0.19
N TYR A 201 -3.17 3.78 -0.09
CA TYR A 201 -3.81 2.73 -0.87
C TYR A 201 -3.96 1.47 -0.04
N GLY A 202 -4.70 0.50 -0.60
CA GLY A 202 -4.87 -0.83 -0.03
C GLY A 202 -6.21 -1.01 0.68
N ARG A 203 -6.54 -2.28 0.97
CA ARG A 203 -7.81 -2.63 1.61
C ARG A 203 -7.97 -2.04 3.01
N SER A 204 -6.89 -1.66 3.70
CA SER A 204 -6.95 -1.04 5.02
C SER A 204 -7.65 0.32 5.01
N CYS A 205 -7.71 1.01 3.87
CA CYS A 205 -8.48 2.26 3.75
C CYS A 205 -9.99 2.07 4.00
N ALA A 206 -10.49 0.83 4.00
CA ALA A 206 -11.87 0.51 4.38
C ALA A 206 -12.17 0.64 5.89
N PHE A 207 -11.15 0.82 6.75
CA PHE A 207 -11.35 1.18 8.16
C PHE A 207 -11.91 2.62 8.34
N GLY A 208 -11.88 3.43 7.27
CA GLY A 208 -12.62 4.69 7.19
C GLY A 208 -11.95 5.87 7.88
N GLU A 209 -12.75 6.91 8.13
CA GLU A 209 -12.25 8.22 8.58
C GLU A 209 -11.60 8.17 9.96
N ASN A 210 -12.08 7.31 10.88
CA ASN A 210 -11.51 7.20 12.22
C ASN A 210 -10.05 6.71 12.17
N TRP A 211 -9.78 5.73 11.31
CA TRP A 211 -8.44 5.23 11.07
C TRP A 211 -7.55 6.30 10.46
N LEU A 212 -8.04 7.00 9.42
CA LEU A 212 -7.31 8.10 8.78
C LEU A 212 -7.02 9.26 9.75
N ASN A 213 -8.00 9.68 10.54
CA ASN A 213 -7.86 10.76 11.53
C ASN A 213 -6.82 10.41 12.60
N THR A 214 -6.73 9.13 12.99
CA THR A 214 -5.71 8.67 13.94
C THR A 214 -4.30 8.78 13.33
N ILE A 215 -4.13 8.41 12.06
CA ILE A 215 -2.87 8.60 11.32
C ILE A 215 -2.50 10.10 11.26
N ILE A 216 -3.46 10.96 10.90
CA ILE A 216 -3.25 12.41 10.80
C ILE A 216 -2.82 12.98 12.15
N ARG A 217 -3.51 12.60 13.24
CA ARG A 217 -3.20 13.09 14.59
C ARG A 217 -1.76 12.78 15.00
N GLN A 218 -1.28 11.57 14.73
CA GLN A 218 0.11 11.20 15.04
C GLN A 218 1.13 11.88 14.12
N THR A 219 0.73 12.27 12.92
CA THR A 219 1.61 12.94 11.97
C THR A 219 1.62 14.47 12.16
N GLY A 220 0.66 15.02 12.91
CA GLY A 220 0.12 16.39 12.86
C GLY A 220 1.06 17.57 13.10
N PHE A 221 2.37 17.35 13.19
CA PHE A 221 3.37 18.41 13.23
C PHE A 221 4.38 18.20 12.09
N ASN A 222 4.41 19.11 11.11
CA ASN A 222 5.58 19.25 10.23
C ASN A 222 6.33 20.54 10.65
N PRO A 223 7.56 20.43 11.23
CA PRO A 223 8.33 21.59 11.68
C PRO A 223 8.74 22.54 10.55
N VAL A 224 8.75 22.07 9.30
CA VAL A 224 9.24 22.82 8.12
C VAL A 224 8.08 23.45 7.32
N ARG A 225 6.82 23.02 7.54
CA ARG A 225 5.66 23.60 6.86
C ARG A 225 5.22 24.88 7.59
N PRO A 226 5.17 26.05 6.92
CA PRO A 226 4.66 27.26 7.55
C PRO A 226 3.20 27.05 7.95
N ARG A 227 2.87 27.21 9.25
CA ARG A 227 1.48 27.20 9.72
C ARG A 227 0.74 28.35 9.04
N ARG A 228 -0.12 28.06 8.05
CA ARG A 228 -1.03 29.07 7.51
C ARG A 228 -2.05 29.41 8.59
N ARG A 229 -2.20 30.70 8.90
CA ARG A 229 -3.04 31.24 9.99
C ARG A 229 -4.53 30.83 9.92
N THR A 230 -4.97 30.22 8.82
CA THR A 230 -6.36 29.87 8.48
C THR A 230 -6.60 28.38 8.24
N GLU A 231 -5.59 27.50 8.27
CA GLU A 231 -5.79 26.05 8.10
C GLU A 231 -6.25 25.44 9.43
N ARG A 232 -7.41 24.78 9.46
CA ARG A 232 -7.80 23.96 10.61
C ARG A 232 -6.99 22.66 10.58
N GLU A 233 -6.76 22.03 11.73
CA GLU A 233 -6.14 20.68 11.81
C GLU A 233 -6.88 19.63 10.96
N SER A 234 -8.16 19.87 10.65
CA SER A 234 -9.01 19.06 9.77
C SER A 234 -8.71 19.17 8.27
N ASP A 235 -7.88 20.13 7.84
CA ASP A 235 -7.65 20.44 6.42
C ASP A 235 -6.38 19.74 5.89
N ALA A 236 -6.19 18.46 6.26
CA ALA A 236 -5.03 17.66 5.88
C ALA A 236 -5.09 17.22 4.39
N ASN A 237 -5.10 18.17 3.46
CA ASN A 237 -5.09 17.91 2.00
C ASN A 237 -3.87 17.12 1.51
N TRP A 238 -2.85 17.06 2.38
CA TRP A 238 -1.52 16.48 2.22
C TRP A 238 -1.53 14.95 2.37
N LEU A 239 -2.49 14.38 3.12
CA LEU A 239 -2.68 12.92 3.26
C LEU A 239 -4.06 12.52 2.72
N ARG A 240 -4.10 11.61 1.76
CA ARG A 240 -5.37 11.16 1.14
C ARG A 240 -5.46 9.65 1.13
N ALA A 241 -6.47 9.09 1.78
CA ALA A 241 -6.80 7.67 1.68
C ALA A 241 -7.74 7.42 0.49
N ILE A 242 -7.28 6.61 -0.45
CA ILE A 242 -8.06 6.18 -1.60
C ILE A 242 -8.88 4.96 -1.19
N LYS A 243 -10.16 5.17 -0.89
CA LYS A 243 -11.07 4.07 -0.51
C LYS A 243 -11.24 3.07 -1.66
N PRO A 244 -11.21 1.75 -1.39
CA PRO A 244 -11.59 0.76 -2.38
C PRO A 244 -13.02 1.05 -2.87
N ARG A 245 -13.23 1.17 -4.19
CA ARG A 245 -14.61 1.19 -4.72
C ARG A 245 -15.23 -0.19 -4.44
N THR A 246 -16.38 -0.21 -3.80
CA THR A 246 -17.09 -1.40 -3.29
C THR A 246 -17.69 -2.31 -4.39
N THR A 247 -17.18 -2.30 -5.61
CA THR A 247 -17.70 -3.11 -6.71
C THR A 247 -16.68 -4.14 -7.20
N GLY A 248 -16.72 -5.32 -6.56
CA GLY A 248 -16.15 -6.57 -7.09
C GLY A 248 -14.63 -6.71 -6.95
N ALA A 249 -14.20 -7.89 -6.49
CA ALA A 249 -12.81 -8.30 -6.49
C ALA A 249 -12.26 -8.23 -7.94
N GLY A 250 -11.41 -7.24 -8.22
CA GLY A 250 -10.75 -7.07 -9.52
C GLY A 250 -10.73 -5.65 -10.11
N ASN A 251 -11.50 -4.69 -9.59
CA ASN A 251 -11.69 -3.40 -10.27
C ASN A 251 -10.70 -2.27 -9.95
N TRP A 252 -9.65 -2.51 -9.16
CA TRP A 252 -8.65 -1.47 -8.85
C TRP A 252 -7.90 -1.00 -10.11
N LEU A 253 -7.39 -1.93 -10.93
CA LEU A 253 -6.69 -1.60 -12.18
C LEU A 253 -7.65 -1.03 -13.24
N PHE A 254 -8.88 -1.56 -13.33
CA PHE A 254 -9.85 -1.16 -14.36
C PHE A 254 -10.38 0.27 -14.17
N GLY A 255 -10.55 0.74 -12.92
CA GLY A 255 -10.92 2.13 -12.65
C GLY A 255 -9.85 3.13 -13.09
N MET A 256 -8.58 2.74 -12.97
CA MET A 256 -7.40 3.50 -13.43
C MET A 256 -7.32 3.55 -14.96
N LEU A 257 -7.51 2.39 -15.61
CA LEU A 257 -7.52 2.27 -17.08
C LEU A 257 -8.65 3.08 -17.73
N ARG A 258 -9.84 3.13 -17.11
CA ARG A 258 -11.00 3.85 -17.67
C ARG A 258 -10.78 5.38 -17.73
N ARG A 259 -10.16 5.98 -16.70
CA ARG A 259 -9.79 7.41 -16.72
C ARG A 259 -8.70 7.75 -17.74
N SER A 260 -7.81 6.80 -18.02
CA SER A 260 -6.79 6.94 -19.07
C SER A 260 -7.40 6.82 -20.48
N TYR A 261 -8.43 5.98 -20.66
CA TYR A 261 -9.16 5.84 -21.92
C TYR A 261 -9.94 7.12 -22.27
N ASP A 262 -10.64 7.71 -21.29
CA ASP A 262 -11.40 8.96 -21.49
C ASP A 262 -10.49 10.17 -21.85
N ARG A 263 -9.21 10.16 -21.46
CA ARG A 263 -8.22 11.18 -21.89
C ARG A 263 -7.56 10.86 -23.23
N PHE A 264 -7.63 9.62 -23.72
CA PHE A 264 -7.08 9.21 -25.00
C PHE A 264 -8.01 9.62 -26.16
N ASP A 265 -9.32 9.59 -25.97
CA ASP A 265 -10.32 10.06 -26.96
C ASP A 265 -10.46 11.59 -27.02
N ALA A 266 -9.88 12.32 -26.06
CA ALA A 266 -9.95 13.78 -25.98
C ALA A 266 -8.74 14.50 -26.63
N ARG A 267 -7.93 13.80 -27.44
CA ARG A 267 -6.79 14.37 -28.19
C ARG A 267 -6.80 13.95 -29.65
#